data_AF-A0AAW2LX31-F1
#
_entry.id   AF-A0AAW2LX31-F1
#
_cell.length_a   1.000
_cell.length_b   1.000
_cell.length_c   1.000
_cell.angle_alpha   90.00
_cell.angle_beta   90.00
_cell.angle_gamma   90.00
#
_symmetry.space_group_name_H-M   'P 1'
#
loop_
_entity.id
_entity.type
_entity.pdbx_description
1 polymer ?
#
loop_
_entity_poly.entity_id
_entity_poly.type
_entity_poly.pdbx_seq_one_letter_code
_entity_poly.pdbx_strand_id
1 'polypeptide(L)'
;MKIANGVAKGLEYLHDKANPPVIYRALKCSDVLLDEGYHPKLSNFGLAKLGPVGNKTHVPCRVMGTDGYCAPEYAMTGKLSLKSDVYSFGVVLLEIITGRKAIDNSRADGEHNLVAWVREEVNESTALNNGSLELSHKPRSGWAKRAQIFVLTLQ
;
A
#
# COMPACT_ATOMS: atom_id res chain seq x y z
N MET A 1 -4.92 -5.73 -13.54
CA MET A 1 -3.48 -5.47 -13.25
C MET A 1 -2.84 -4.33 -14.04
N LYS A 2 -3.38 -3.88 -15.19
CA LYS A 2 -2.82 -2.75 -15.98
C LYS A 2 -2.58 -1.48 -15.14
N ILE A 3 -3.56 -1.10 -14.32
CA ILE A 3 -3.49 0.07 -13.44
C ILE A 3 -2.34 -0.06 -12.43
N ALA A 4 -2.31 -1.14 -11.64
CA ALA A 4 -1.23 -1.37 -10.67
C ALA A 4 0.17 -1.35 -11.32
N ASN A 5 0.33 -1.95 -12.50
CA ASN A 5 1.58 -1.94 -13.24
C ASN A 5 2.01 -0.50 -13.64
N GLY A 6 1.08 0.32 -14.14
CA GLY A 6 1.41 1.69 -14.50
C GLY A 6 1.70 2.59 -13.30
N VAL A 7 1.02 2.37 -12.16
CA VAL A 7 1.35 3.04 -10.88
C VAL A 7 2.76 2.66 -10.43
N ALA A 8 3.11 1.37 -10.48
CA ALA A 8 4.45 0.89 -10.13
C ALA A 8 5.54 1.54 -11.00
N LYS A 9 5.32 1.62 -12.32
CA LYS A 9 6.23 2.33 -13.24
C LYS A 9 6.36 3.82 -12.92
N GLY A 10 5.26 4.45 -12.51
CA GLY A 10 5.27 5.85 -12.08
C GLY A 10 6.15 6.04 -10.84
N LEU A 11 6.01 5.18 -9.83
CA LEU A 11 6.87 5.22 -8.63
C LEU A 11 8.34 4.89 -8.95
N GLU A 12 8.60 3.86 -9.76
CA GLU A 12 9.95 3.50 -10.22
C GLU A 12 10.63 4.69 -10.90
N TYR A 13 9.90 5.42 -11.76
CA TYR A 13 10.44 6.63 -12.38
C TYR A 13 10.85 7.69 -11.33
N LEU A 14 10.00 7.94 -10.35
CA LEU A 14 10.29 8.91 -9.28
C LEU A 14 11.48 8.47 -8.41
N HIS A 15 11.61 7.18 -8.15
CA HIS A 15 12.65 6.64 -7.25
C HIS A 15 14.00 6.50 -7.94
N ASP A 16 14.02 5.99 -9.17
CA ASP A 16 15.26 5.54 -9.82
C ASP A 16 15.67 6.39 -11.02
N LYS A 17 14.73 7.10 -11.66
CA LYS A 17 15.00 7.89 -12.87
C LYS A 17 15.08 9.39 -12.59
N ALA A 18 14.33 9.88 -11.62
CA ALA A 18 14.44 11.27 -11.18
C ALA A 18 15.77 11.50 -10.44
N ASN A 19 16.41 12.65 -10.70
CA ASN A 19 17.64 13.03 -10.02
C ASN A 19 17.54 14.48 -9.50
N PRO A 20 17.51 14.71 -8.19
CA PRO A 20 17.52 13.69 -7.12
C PRO A 20 16.23 12.85 -7.08
N PRO A 21 16.25 11.65 -6.45
CA PRO A 21 15.05 10.83 -6.28
C PRO A 21 13.90 11.62 -5.66
N VAL A 22 12.66 11.22 -5.93
CA VAL A 22 11.45 11.85 -5.41
C VAL A 22 10.63 10.81 -4.65
N ILE A 23 10.33 11.09 -3.39
CA ILE A 23 9.39 10.31 -2.56
C ILE A 23 8.01 10.95 -2.70
N TYR A 24 7.02 10.18 -3.14
CA TYR A 24 5.65 10.63 -3.39
C TYR A 24 4.90 10.95 -2.08
N ARG A 25 5.10 10.13 -1.05
CA ARG A 25 4.69 10.31 0.37
C ARG A 25 3.19 10.22 0.66
N ALA A 26 2.32 10.35 -0.34
CA ALA A 26 0.88 10.39 -0.13
C ALA A 26 0.08 9.53 -1.12
N LEU A 27 0.66 8.43 -1.63
CA LEU A 27 0.01 7.59 -2.62
C LEU A 27 -1.28 6.95 -2.06
N LYS A 28 -2.37 7.11 -2.80
CA LYS A 28 -3.69 6.51 -2.54
C LYS A 28 -4.44 6.31 -3.85
N CYS A 29 -5.47 5.46 -3.86
CA CYS A 29 -6.24 5.18 -5.08
C CYS A 29 -6.86 6.44 -5.71
N SER A 30 -7.30 7.42 -4.90
CA SER A 30 -7.89 8.66 -5.40
C SER A 30 -6.89 9.60 -6.10
N ASP A 31 -5.58 9.37 -5.93
CA ASP A 31 -4.55 10.15 -6.62
C ASP A 31 -4.10 9.49 -7.95
N VAL A 32 -4.61 8.29 -8.26
CA VAL A 32 -4.35 7.58 -9.52
C VAL A 32 -5.46 7.90 -10.52
N LEU A 33 -5.19 8.87 -11.40
CA LEU A 33 -6.12 9.25 -12.45
C LEU A 33 -6.03 8.28 -13.63
N LEU A 34 -7.13 8.13 -14.36
CA LEU A 34 -7.21 7.26 -15.55
C LEU A 34 -7.55 8.11 -16.77
N ASP A 35 -6.79 7.93 -17.85
CA ASP A 35 -7.18 8.49 -19.15
C ASP A 35 -8.20 7.59 -19.88
N GLU A 36 -8.62 8.00 -21.08
CA GLU A 36 -9.59 7.28 -21.92
C GLU A 36 -9.17 5.82 -22.23
N GLY A 37 -7.86 5.55 -22.24
CA GLY A 37 -7.30 4.21 -22.44
C GLY A 37 -7.12 3.41 -21.14
N TYR A 38 -7.64 3.89 -20.02
CA TYR A 38 -7.40 3.35 -18.68
C TYR A 38 -5.90 3.26 -18.34
N HIS A 39 -5.07 4.19 -18.85
CA HIS A 39 -3.69 4.29 -18.41
C HIS A 39 -3.63 5.14 -17.13
N PRO A 40 -2.99 4.61 -16.06
CA PRO A 40 -2.88 5.34 -14.82
C PRO A 40 -1.88 6.49 -14.93
N LYS A 41 -2.21 7.61 -14.29
CA LYS A 41 -1.34 8.77 -14.11
C LYS A 41 -1.36 9.20 -12.64
N LEU A 42 -0.17 9.34 -12.06
CA LEU A 42 -0.03 9.86 -10.69
C LEU A 42 -0.34 11.37 -10.67
N SER A 43 -1.01 11.84 -9.62
CA SER A 43 -1.43 13.24 -9.45
C SER A 43 -1.21 13.72 -8.01
N ASN A 44 -1.50 14.98 -7.67
CA ASN A 44 -1.42 15.43 -6.27
C ASN A 44 -0.03 15.26 -5.59
N PHE A 45 1.01 15.82 -6.20
CA PHE A 45 2.38 15.82 -5.68
C PHE A 45 2.62 16.81 -4.53
N GLY A 46 1.57 17.34 -3.89
CA GLY A 46 1.68 18.42 -2.90
C GLY A 46 2.46 18.05 -1.64
N LEU A 47 2.59 16.75 -1.34
CA LEU A 47 3.38 16.24 -0.22
C LEU A 47 4.71 15.60 -0.66
N ALA A 48 4.97 15.53 -1.97
CA ALA A 48 6.16 14.91 -2.51
C ALA A 48 7.42 15.62 -1.99
N LYS A 49 8.49 14.84 -1.82
CA LYS A 49 9.73 15.32 -1.22
C LYS A 49 10.92 14.74 -1.95
N LEU A 50 11.98 15.54 -2.08
CA LEU A 50 13.26 15.02 -2.55
C LEU A 50 13.73 13.92 -1.59
N GLY A 51 14.09 12.78 -2.17
CA GLY A 51 14.60 11.61 -1.48
C GLY A 51 16.01 11.82 -0.95
N PRO A 52 16.54 10.81 -0.23
CA PRO A 52 17.88 10.89 0.30
C PRO A 52 18.93 10.93 -0.83
N VAL A 53 20.00 11.71 -0.61
CA VAL A 53 21.15 11.83 -1.52
C VAL A 53 22.43 11.36 -0.81
N GLY A 54 23.39 10.85 -1.59
CA GLY A 54 24.63 10.26 -1.08
C GLY A 54 24.35 9.00 -0.26
N ASN A 55 25.01 8.86 0.89
CA ASN A 55 24.91 7.66 1.75
C ASN A 55 23.71 7.66 2.71
N LYS A 56 22.73 8.55 2.51
CA LYS A 56 21.55 8.62 3.38
C LYS A 56 20.52 7.59 2.92
N THR A 57 19.81 6.98 3.88
CA THR A 57 18.74 6.01 3.58
C THR A 57 17.34 6.60 3.72
N HIS A 58 17.22 7.78 4.33
CA HIS A 58 15.95 8.41 4.64
C HIS A 58 16.09 9.93 4.75
N VAL A 59 14.95 10.60 4.76
CA VAL A 59 14.80 12.03 4.94
C VAL A 59 14.03 12.26 6.25
N PRO A 60 14.66 12.81 7.30
CA PRO A 60 13.94 13.22 8.50
C PRO A 60 12.93 14.31 8.16
N CYS A 61 11.66 14.09 8.50
CA CYS A 61 10.63 15.11 8.32
C CYS A 61 9.44 14.90 9.26
N ARG A 62 8.65 15.96 9.44
CA ARG A 62 7.33 15.84 10.09
C ARG A 62 6.52 14.74 9.42
N VAL A 63 5.89 13.87 10.20
CA VAL A 63 4.99 12.84 9.66
C VAL A 63 3.79 13.53 9.01
N MET A 64 3.57 13.20 7.74
CA MET A 64 2.44 13.59 6.90
C MET A 64 2.16 12.44 5.94
N GLY A 65 0.89 12.21 5.63
CA GLY A 65 0.42 11.15 4.74
C GLY A 65 -1.09 11.02 4.86
N THR A 66 -1.66 10.00 4.22
CA THR A 66 -3.08 9.67 4.34
C THR A 66 -3.23 8.48 5.27
N ASP A 67 -4.21 8.54 6.19
CA ASP A 67 -4.51 7.44 7.10
C ASP A 67 -4.84 6.16 6.33
N GLY A 68 -4.32 5.03 6.81
CA GLY A 68 -4.41 3.73 6.14
C GLY A 68 -3.34 3.46 5.07
N TYR A 69 -2.64 4.50 4.59
CA TYR A 69 -1.55 4.36 3.59
C TYR A 69 -0.17 4.69 4.16
N CYS A 70 -0.12 5.31 5.33
CA CYS A 70 1.12 5.71 5.98
C CYS A 70 1.89 4.48 6.49
N ALA A 71 3.13 4.32 6.06
CA ALA A 71 3.98 3.22 6.50
C ALA A 71 4.24 3.31 8.02
N PRO A 72 4.08 2.20 8.78
CA PRO A 72 4.13 2.23 10.23
C PRO A 72 5.49 2.68 10.78
N GLU A 73 6.58 2.27 10.13
CA GLU A 73 7.94 2.67 10.51
C GLU A 73 8.17 4.18 10.29
N TYR A 74 7.58 4.76 9.25
CA TYR A 74 7.64 6.21 9.01
C TYR A 74 6.77 6.97 10.01
N ALA A 75 5.55 6.48 10.30
CA ALA A 75 4.67 7.07 11.30
C ALA A 75 5.32 7.11 12.70
N MET A 76 6.06 6.07 13.06
CA MET A 76 6.74 5.95 14.36
C MET A 76 8.02 6.77 14.44
N THR A 77 8.81 6.85 13.36
CA THR A 77 10.17 7.40 13.42
C THR A 77 10.34 8.76 12.75
N GLY A 78 9.39 9.19 11.91
CA GLY A 78 9.53 10.38 11.07
C GLY A 78 10.59 10.25 9.97
N LYS A 79 11.13 9.05 9.74
CA LYS A 79 12.14 8.76 8.72
C LYS A 79 11.46 8.38 7.41
N LEU A 80 11.32 9.35 6.52
CA LEU A 80 10.69 9.13 5.22
C LEU A 80 11.69 8.47 4.25
N SER A 81 11.29 7.39 3.59
CA SER A 81 12.13 6.67 2.61
C SER A 81 11.34 6.25 1.38
N LEU A 82 12.04 5.79 0.34
CA LEU A 82 11.40 5.20 -0.85
C LEU A 82 10.52 3.99 -0.49
N LYS A 83 10.86 3.26 0.60
CA LYS A 83 10.06 2.12 1.10
C LYS A 83 8.71 2.55 1.66
N SER A 84 8.56 3.80 2.08
CA SER A 84 7.26 4.34 2.51
C SER A 84 6.27 4.43 1.33
N ASP A 85 6.75 4.73 0.13
CA ASP A 85 5.93 4.67 -1.09
C ASP A 85 5.61 3.23 -1.51
N VAL A 86 6.53 2.29 -1.28
CA VAL A 86 6.29 0.86 -1.53
C VAL A 86 5.17 0.31 -0.64
N TYR A 87 5.16 0.70 0.64
CA TYR A 87 4.08 0.32 1.55
C TYR A 87 2.72 0.86 1.07
N SER A 88 2.64 2.16 0.78
CA SER A 88 1.39 2.78 0.29
C SER A 88 0.93 2.21 -1.05
N PHE A 89 1.85 1.86 -1.95
CA PHE A 89 1.53 1.10 -3.16
C PHE A 89 0.91 -0.26 -2.86
N GLY A 90 1.41 -0.97 -1.83
CA GLY A 90 0.82 -2.21 -1.36
C GLY A 90 -0.62 -2.05 -0.90
N VAL A 91 -0.92 -0.96 -0.18
CA VAL A 91 -2.31 -0.64 0.22
C VAL A 91 -3.18 -0.37 -1.01
N VAL A 92 -2.71 0.42 -1.98
CA VAL A 92 -3.41 0.64 -3.26
C VAL A 92 -3.69 -0.67 -3.99
N LEU A 93 -2.74 -1.60 -3.99
CA LEU A 93 -2.94 -2.91 -4.60
C LEU A 93 -4.02 -3.72 -3.87
N LEU A 94 -4.05 -3.67 -2.54
CA LEU A 94 -5.12 -4.32 -1.74
C LEU A 94 -6.49 -3.71 -2.05
N GLU A 95 -6.60 -2.39 -2.20
CA GLU A 95 -7.86 -1.75 -2.61
C GLU A 95 -8.31 -2.23 -4.00
N ILE A 96 -7.38 -2.34 -4.96
CA ILE A 96 -7.67 -2.83 -6.31
C ILE A 96 -8.15 -4.29 -6.29
N ILE A 97 -7.57 -5.14 -5.44
CA ILE A 97 -7.90 -6.57 -5.36
C ILE A 97 -9.22 -6.81 -4.61
N THR A 98 -9.43 -6.09 -3.51
CA THR A 98 -10.56 -6.33 -2.59
C THR A 98 -11.78 -5.47 -2.90
N GLY A 99 -11.61 -4.35 -3.60
CA GLY A 99 -12.66 -3.35 -3.79
C GLY A 99 -13.06 -2.62 -2.51
N ARG A 100 -12.28 -2.75 -1.43
CA ARG A 100 -12.51 -2.09 -0.13
C ARG A 100 -11.64 -0.82 -0.03
N LYS A 101 -12.11 0.17 0.73
CA LYS A 101 -11.32 1.36 1.07
C LYS A 101 -10.25 1.00 2.11
N ALA A 102 -9.10 1.67 2.06
CA ALA A 102 -8.04 1.49 3.05
C ALA A 102 -8.51 1.72 4.50
N ILE A 103 -9.37 2.74 4.70
CA ILE A 103 -10.07 3.02 5.96
C ILE A 103 -11.58 3.12 5.66
N ASP A 104 -12.40 2.36 6.38
CA ASP A 104 -13.86 2.31 6.21
C ASP A 104 -14.58 2.20 7.56
N ASN A 105 -14.96 3.34 8.14
CA ASN A 105 -15.65 3.42 9.43
C ASN A 105 -17.12 2.93 9.37
N SER A 106 -17.62 2.55 8.20
CA SER A 106 -18.98 1.98 8.06
C SER A 106 -19.01 0.47 8.27
N ARG A 107 -17.84 -0.17 8.40
CA ARG A 107 -17.70 -1.62 8.63
C ARG A 107 -17.81 -1.97 10.11
N ALA A 108 -17.84 -3.27 10.39
CA ALA A 108 -17.81 -3.78 11.75
C ALA A 108 -16.46 -3.49 12.43
N ASP A 109 -16.46 -3.53 13.77
CA ASP A 109 -15.24 -3.42 14.57
C ASP A 109 -14.21 -4.48 14.14
N GLY A 110 -12.96 -4.04 13.94
CA GLY A 110 -11.88 -4.88 13.41
C GLY A 110 -11.75 -4.89 11.88
N GLU A 111 -12.77 -4.46 11.13
CA GLU A 111 -12.74 -4.36 9.66
C GLU A 111 -12.50 -2.94 9.14
N HIS A 112 -12.33 -1.95 10.03
CA HIS A 112 -12.14 -0.55 9.64
C HIS A 112 -10.85 -0.31 8.86
N ASN A 113 -9.76 -1.04 9.17
CA ASN A 113 -8.48 -0.91 8.51
C ASN A 113 -8.25 -2.10 7.58
N LEU A 114 -8.09 -1.83 6.29
CA LEU A 114 -7.94 -2.85 5.26
C LEU A 114 -6.71 -3.74 5.49
N VAL A 115 -5.58 -3.15 5.89
CA VAL A 115 -4.32 -3.88 6.10
C VAL A 115 -4.46 -4.83 7.29
N ALA A 116 -5.04 -4.35 8.40
CA ALA A 116 -5.28 -5.17 9.58
C ALA A 116 -6.23 -6.33 9.26
N TRP A 117 -7.35 -6.05 8.59
CA TRP A 117 -8.31 -7.08 8.19
C TRP A 117 -7.69 -8.13 7.26
N VAL A 118 -6.98 -7.72 6.21
CA VAL A 118 -6.30 -8.66 5.30
C VAL A 118 -5.29 -9.53 6.04
N ARG A 119 -4.58 -8.96 7.03
CA ARG A 119 -3.60 -9.71 7.83
C ARG A 119 -4.25 -10.82 8.62
N GLU A 120 -5.38 -10.55 9.28
CA GLU A 120 -6.12 -11.56 10.02
C GLU A 120 -6.65 -12.67 9.10
N GLU A 121 -7.25 -12.31 7.96
CA GLU A 121 -7.76 -13.28 6.97
C GLU A 121 -6.65 -14.20 6.43
N VAL A 122 -5.45 -13.66 6.21
CA VAL A 122 -4.29 -14.44 5.76
C VAL A 122 -3.75 -15.34 6.87
N ASN A 123 -3.72 -14.86 8.12
CA ASN A 123 -3.30 -15.64 9.27
C ASN A 123 -4.26 -16.81 9.51
N GLU A 124 -5.57 -16.57 9.49
CA GLU A 124 -6.61 -17.61 9.57
C GLU A 124 -6.45 -18.63 8.44
N SER A 125 -6.31 -18.17 7.20
CA SER A 125 -6.05 -19.02 6.02
C SER A 125 -4.81 -19.91 6.20
N THR A 126 -3.75 -19.39 6.83
CA THR A 126 -2.53 -20.15 7.12
C THR A 126 -2.76 -21.17 8.24
N ALA A 127 -3.48 -20.79 9.30
CA ALA A 127 -3.81 -21.70 10.39
C ALA A 127 -4.72 -22.85 9.94
N LEU A 128 -5.65 -22.60 9.01
CA LEU A 128 -6.50 -23.63 8.39
C LEU A 128 -5.69 -24.61 7.55
N ASN A 129 -4.76 -24.10 6.72
CA ASN A 129 -3.88 -24.96 5.93
C ASN A 129 -2.99 -25.84 6.80
N ASN A 130 -2.68 -25.38 8.02
CA ASN A 130 -1.93 -26.13 9.02
C ASN A 130 -2.82 -26.96 9.96
N GLY A 131 -4.12 -27.10 9.67
CA GLY A 131 -5.07 -27.93 10.40
C GLY A 131 -5.44 -27.44 11.81
N SER A 132 -5.20 -26.17 12.12
CA SER A 132 -5.25 -25.65 13.50
C SER A 132 -6.56 -24.94 13.89
N LEU A 133 -7.44 -24.56 12.94
CA LEU A 133 -8.67 -23.79 13.19
C LEU A 133 -9.76 -24.09 12.15
N GLU A 134 -11.04 -23.81 12.47
CA GLU A 134 -12.17 -23.73 11.52
C GLU A 134 -12.59 -22.25 11.29
N LEU A 135 -13.00 -21.89 10.06
CA LEU A 135 -13.35 -20.51 9.67
C LEU A 135 -14.61 -20.00 10.36
N SER A 136 -14.53 -18.80 10.94
CA SER A 136 -15.71 -18.03 11.36
C SER A 136 -16.45 -17.39 10.17
N HIS A 137 -15.74 -17.15 9.05
CA HIS A 137 -16.29 -16.57 7.83
C HIS A 137 -15.64 -17.17 6.57
N LYS A 138 -16.43 -17.58 5.58
CA LYS A 138 -15.91 -18.18 4.32
C LYS A 138 -15.47 -17.07 3.35
N PRO A 139 -14.24 -17.06 2.81
CA PRO A 139 -13.81 -16.03 1.87
C PRO A 139 -14.67 -16.06 0.60
N ARG A 140 -15.22 -14.89 0.22
CA ARG A 140 -16.20 -14.78 -0.88
C ARG A 140 -15.64 -15.02 -2.30
N SER A 141 -14.32 -15.08 -2.49
CA SER A 141 -13.71 -15.48 -3.77
C SER A 141 -12.20 -15.78 -3.61
N GLY A 142 -11.54 -16.27 -4.66
CA GLY A 142 -10.11 -16.67 -4.67
C GLY A 142 -9.08 -15.54 -4.47
N TRP A 143 -9.49 -14.38 -3.94
CA TRP A 143 -8.62 -13.25 -3.63
C TRP A 143 -7.67 -13.55 -2.46
N ALA A 144 -8.08 -14.38 -1.49
CA ALA A 144 -7.26 -14.74 -0.33
C ALA A 144 -5.91 -15.35 -0.73
N LYS A 145 -5.89 -16.26 -1.72
CA LYS A 145 -4.64 -16.83 -2.27
C LYS A 145 -3.74 -15.77 -2.93
N ARG A 146 -4.32 -14.77 -3.59
CA ARG A 146 -3.57 -13.68 -4.25
C ARG A 146 -3.04 -12.66 -3.24
N ALA A 147 -3.79 -12.40 -2.18
CA ALA A 147 -3.39 -11.53 -1.08
C ALA A 147 -2.29 -12.17 -0.21
N GLN A 148 -2.36 -13.48 0.04
CA GLN A 148 -1.36 -14.23 0.82
C GLN A 148 0.04 -14.17 0.18
N ILE A 149 0.14 -14.27 -1.15
CA ILE A 149 1.41 -14.10 -1.88
C ILE A 149 1.99 -12.69 -1.66
N PHE A 150 1.14 -11.66 -1.59
CA PHE A 150 1.57 -10.27 -1.48
C PHE A 150 1.94 -9.88 -0.04
N VAL A 151 1.17 -10.35 0.96
CA VAL A 151 1.43 -10.09 2.39
C VAL A 151 2.75 -10.70 2.83
N LEU A 152 3.14 -11.87 2.31
CA LEU A 152 4.43 -12.50 2.59
C LEU A 152 5.63 -11.75 2.00
N THR A 153 5.44 -10.98 0.93
CA THR A 153 6.50 -10.16 0.30
C THR A 153 6.68 -8.77 0.91
N LEU A 154 5.87 -8.40 1.92
CA LEU A 154 5.99 -7.13 2.66
C LEU A 154 6.75 -7.25 4.00
N GLN A 155 7.32 -8.42 4.30
CA GLN A 155 8.29 -8.63 5.41
C GLN A 155 9.72 -8.46 4.90
#